data_AF-A0A2M7Z7W7-F1
#
_entry.id   AF-A0A2M7Z7W7-F1
#
_cell.length_a   1.000
_cell.length_b   1.000
_cell.length_c   1.000
_cell.angle_alpha   90.00
_cell.angle_beta   90.00
_cell.angle_gamma   90.00
#
_symmetry.space_group_name_H-M   'P 1'
#
loop_
_entity.id
_entity.type
_entity.pdbx_description
1 polymer ?
#
loop_
_entity_poly.entity_id
_entity_poly.type
_entity_poly.pdbx_seq_one_letter_code
_entity_poly.pdbx_strand_id
1 'polypeptide(L)'
;MFIASLEKPTIAKVLRAIDLLECFGCQLGLPQSKKVKNNLFELRIRGQREVQIFYTFKDGMAILFHGFIKKSQKIPKKQLLRDKEIRKAYDELGPEFELIQMIIEKRIKQNLTQSELAEKLGTKQSAISRLERGAYNPTLAFLRKTANALGAEIHISFS
;
A
#
# COMPACT_ATOMS: atom_id res chain seq x y z
N MET A 1 -2.26 -8.84 20.39
CA MET A 1 -2.84 -8.38 19.10
C MET A 1 -2.04 -9.01 17.97
N PHE A 2 -2.66 -9.61 16.94
CA PHE A 2 -1.94 -10.32 15.84
C PHE A 2 -0.83 -9.50 15.19
N ILE A 3 -1.07 -8.22 14.93
CA ILE A 3 -0.06 -7.34 14.30
C ILE A 3 1.15 -7.18 15.22
N ALA A 4 0.94 -7.02 16.53
CA ALA A 4 2.02 -6.88 17.50
C ALA A 4 2.87 -8.16 17.68
N SER A 5 2.42 -9.32 17.20
CA SER A 5 3.22 -10.55 17.18
C SER A 5 4.02 -10.75 15.88
N LEU A 6 3.94 -9.82 14.93
CA LEU A 6 4.73 -9.87 13.71
C LEU A 6 6.14 -9.29 13.96
N GLU A 7 7.07 -9.63 13.06
CA GLU A 7 8.40 -9.02 13.05
C GLU A 7 8.30 -7.51 12.83
N LYS A 8 9.20 -6.74 13.46
CA LYS A 8 9.15 -5.27 13.43
C LYS A 8 9.14 -4.66 12.02
N PRO A 9 9.95 -5.14 11.05
CA PRO A 9 9.87 -4.65 9.67
C PRO A 9 8.51 -4.97 9.01
N THR A 10 7.92 -6.11 9.36
CA THR A 10 6.59 -6.50 8.88
C THR A 10 5.51 -5.62 9.49
N ILE A 11 5.62 -5.24 10.77
CA ILE A 11 4.71 -4.27 11.41
C ILE A 11 4.78 -2.93 10.67
N ALA A 12 5.97 -2.40 10.39
CA ALA A 12 6.14 -1.15 9.65
C ALA A 12 5.42 -1.18 8.29
N LYS A 13 5.56 -2.28 7.53
CA LYS A 13 4.85 -2.48 6.26
C LYS A 13 3.33 -2.57 6.42
N VAL A 14 2.85 -3.22 7.48
CA VAL A 14 1.41 -3.26 7.80
C VAL A 14 0.89 -1.85 8.07
N LEU A 15 1.63 -1.04 8.84
CA LEU A 15 1.25 0.35 9.10
C LEU A 15 1.19 1.18 7.81
N ARG A 16 2.16 1.05 6.91
CA ARG A 16 2.12 1.71 5.60
C ARG A 16 0.93 1.24 4.75
N ALA A 17 0.63 -0.06 4.73
CA ALA A 17 -0.54 -0.57 4.01
C ALA A 17 -1.87 -0.01 4.56
N ILE A 18 -1.95 0.20 5.88
CA ILE A 18 -3.11 0.85 6.52
C ILE A 18 -3.20 2.30 6.10
N ASP A 19 -2.08 3.02 5.99
CA ASP A 19 -2.08 4.41 5.53
C ASP A 19 -2.65 4.55 4.10
N LEU A 20 -2.29 3.63 3.19
CA LEU A 20 -2.93 3.60 1.86
C LEU A 20 -4.42 3.31 1.94
N LEU A 21 -4.84 2.43 2.86
CA LEU A 21 -6.25 2.11 3.04
C LEU A 21 -7.03 3.30 3.61
N GLU A 22 -6.43 4.07 4.51
CA GLU A 22 -6.97 5.33 5.01
C GLU A 22 -7.07 6.39 3.90
N CYS A 23 -6.07 6.48 3.02
CA CYS A 23 -6.09 7.41 1.89
C CYS A 23 -7.12 7.07 0.80
N PHE A 24 -7.27 5.79 0.46
CA PHE A 24 -7.98 5.38 -0.76
C PHE A 24 -9.26 4.55 -0.51
N GLY A 25 -9.48 4.05 0.70
CA GLY A 25 -10.67 3.28 1.06
C GLY A 25 -10.98 2.13 0.09
N CYS A 26 -12.21 2.07 -0.42
CA CYS A 26 -12.65 1.06 -1.40
C CYS A 26 -11.96 1.15 -2.77
N GLN A 27 -11.36 2.31 -3.09
CA GLN A 27 -10.62 2.52 -4.33
C GLN A 27 -9.19 1.97 -4.23
N LEU A 28 -8.72 1.61 -3.02
CA LEU A 28 -7.53 0.79 -2.87
C LEU A 28 -7.82 -0.57 -3.49
N GLY A 29 -7.44 -0.72 -4.74
CA GLY A 29 -7.59 -1.95 -5.51
C GLY A 29 -6.32 -2.79 -5.46
N LEU A 30 -6.21 -3.71 -6.42
CA LEU A 30 -4.98 -4.46 -6.60
C LEU A 30 -3.83 -3.47 -6.90
N PRO A 31 -2.64 -3.72 -6.33
CA PRO A 31 -2.19 -4.95 -5.73
C PRO A 31 -2.33 -5.02 -4.20
N GLN A 32 -2.56 -3.89 -3.51
CA GLN A 32 -2.57 -3.84 -2.04
C GLN A 32 -3.86 -4.39 -1.46
N SER A 33 -5.00 -4.23 -2.14
CA SER A 33 -6.26 -4.80 -1.68
C SER A 33 -7.03 -5.53 -2.77
N LYS A 34 -7.72 -6.59 -2.37
CA LYS A 34 -8.55 -7.42 -3.24
C LYS A 34 -9.93 -7.58 -2.63
N LYS A 35 -10.98 -7.32 -3.42
CA LYS A 35 -12.35 -7.68 -3.04
C LYS A 35 -12.51 -9.20 -3.10
N VAL A 36 -12.97 -9.80 -2.01
CA VAL A 36 -13.15 -11.25 -1.88
C VAL A 36 -14.60 -11.63 -2.20
N LYS A 37 -15.56 -11.08 -1.45
CA LYS A 37 -17.00 -11.28 -1.65
C LYS A 37 -17.79 -10.23 -0.86
N ASN A 38 -18.91 -9.75 -1.39
CA ASN A 38 -19.75 -8.74 -0.74
C ASN A 38 -18.91 -7.53 -0.27
N ASN A 39 -18.93 -7.20 1.03
CA ASN A 39 -18.11 -6.15 1.64
C ASN A 39 -16.83 -6.67 2.30
N LEU A 40 -16.41 -7.91 2.01
CA LEU A 40 -15.16 -8.49 2.51
C LEU A 40 -14.01 -8.25 1.53
N PHE A 41 -12.93 -7.67 2.05
CA PHE A 41 -11.71 -7.35 1.33
C PHE A 41 -10.51 -7.99 2.01
N GLU A 42 -9.44 -8.16 1.26
CA GLU A 42 -8.16 -8.71 1.70
C GLU A 42 -7.07 -7.67 1.46
N LEU A 43 -6.47 -7.15 2.53
CA LEU A 43 -5.28 -6.30 2.49
C LEU A 43 -4.04 -7.20 2.44
N ARG A 44 -3.16 -6.95 1.47
CA ARG A 44 -2.07 -7.84 1.06
C ARG A 44 -0.74 -7.17 1.32
N ILE A 45 -0.04 -7.63 2.35
CA ILE A 45 1.27 -7.12 2.75
C ILE A 45 2.31 -8.18 2.42
N ARG A 46 3.29 -7.80 1.58
CA ARG A 46 4.38 -8.69 1.18
C ARG A 46 5.69 -8.31 1.86
N GLY A 47 6.43 -9.32 2.29
CA GLY A 47 7.72 -9.17 2.97
C GLY A 47 8.41 -10.52 3.11
N GLN A 48 9.25 -10.67 4.13
CA GLN A 48 9.82 -11.98 4.49
C GLN A 48 8.71 -12.99 4.79
N ARG A 49 7.64 -12.54 5.43
CA ARG A 49 6.39 -13.26 5.59
C ARG A 49 5.27 -12.57 4.81
N GLU A 50 4.53 -13.33 4.01
CA GLU A 50 3.27 -12.81 3.44
C GLU A 50 2.23 -12.70 4.54
N VAL A 51 1.67 -11.49 4.69
CA VAL A 51 0.63 -11.18 5.68
C VAL A 51 -0.61 -10.73 4.92
N GLN A 52 -1.73 -11.41 5.17
CA GLN A 52 -3.03 -11.07 4.63
C GLN A 52 -3.95 -10.71 5.78
N ILE A 53 -4.62 -9.55 5.68
CA ILE A 53 -5.56 -9.07 6.69
C ILE A 53 -6.90 -8.87 6.02
N PHE A 54 -7.93 -9.59 6.49
CA PHE A 54 -9.28 -9.40 5.97
C PHE A 54 -9.90 -8.17 6.60
N TYR A 55 -10.74 -7.44 5.87
CA TYR A 55 -11.42 -6.28 6.42
C TYR A 55 -12.77 -6.02 5.72
N THR A 56 -13.64 -5.27 6.39
CA THR A 56 -14.91 -4.80 5.82
C THR A 56 -15.04 -3.30 6.01
N PHE A 57 -15.82 -2.65 5.15
CA PHE A 57 -16.25 -1.27 5.41
C PHE A 57 -17.60 -1.28 6.13
N LYS A 58 -17.72 -0.46 7.18
CA LYS A 58 -18.97 -0.14 7.87
C LYS A 58 -18.95 1.35 8.23
N ASP A 59 -19.98 2.09 7.84
CA ASP A 59 -20.12 3.53 8.13
C ASP A 59 -18.87 4.35 7.71
N GLY A 60 -18.30 4.02 6.55
CA GLY A 60 -17.06 4.64 6.03
C GLY A 60 -15.77 4.21 6.73
N MET A 61 -15.84 3.36 7.75
CA MET A 61 -14.67 2.87 8.50
C MET A 61 -14.27 1.47 8.04
N ALA A 62 -12.96 1.28 7.80
CA ALA A 62 -12.38 -0.05 7.59
C ALA A 62 -12.23 -0.78 8.92
N ILE A 63 -12.88 -1.94 9.05
CA ILE A 63 -12.81 -2.83 10.21
C ILE A 63 -11.98 -4.05 9.83
N LEU A 64 -10.80 -4.20 10.47
CA LEU A 64 -9.84 -5.26 10.18
C LEU A 64 -10.10 -6.50 11.06
N PHE A 65 -10.05 -7.67 10.43
CA PHE A 65 -10.18 -9.00 11.01
C PHE A 65 -8.90 -9.81 10.75
N HIS A 66 -8.51 -10.63 11.71
CA HIS A 66 -7.51 -11.69 11.52
C HIS A 66 -8.19 -13.06 11.61
N GLY A 67 -7.63 -14.07 10.93
CA GLY A 67 -8.21 -15.40 10.71
C GLY A 67 -9.15 -15.97 11.79
N PHE A 68 -10.30 -16.45 11.30
CA PHE A 68 -11.32 -17.31 11.91
C PHE A 68 -12.21 -16.82 13.06
N ILE A 69 -11.92 -15.71 13.75
CA ILE A 69 -12.83 -15.19 14.79
C ILE A 69 -13.01 -13.69 14.63
N LYS A 70 -14.27 -13.24 14.53
CA LYS A 70 -14.70 -11.84 14.61
C LYS A 70 -14.11 -11.17 15.87
N LYS A 71 -12.90 -10.65 15.77
CA LYS A 71 -12.35 -9.66 16.71
C LYS A 71 -11.94 -8.45 15.88
N SER A 72 -12.89 -7.53 15.75
CA SER A 72 -12.64 -6.16 15.30
C SER A 72 -11.67 -5.52 16.29
N GLN A 73 -10.38 -5.49 15.98
CA GLN A 73 -9.39 -4.78 16.79
C GLN A 73 -8.97 -3.51 16.05
N LYS A 74 -9.23 -2.36 16.67
CA LYS A 74 -8.68 -1.08 16.22
C LYS A 74 -7.16 -1.13 16.34
N ILE A 75 -6.45 -0.78 15.29
CA ILE A 75 -4.99 -0.86 15.27
C ILE A 75 -4.43 0.34 16.03
N PRO A 76 -3.69 0.15 17.13
CA PRO A 76 -3.14 1.26 17.89
C PRO A 76 -1.84 1.70 17.23
N LYS A 77 -1.91 2.30 16.02
CA LYS A 77 -0.74 2.78 15.26
C LYS A 77 0.20 3.62 16.14
N LYS A 78 -0.38 4.54 16.93
CA LYS A 78 0.36 5.38 17.90
C LYS A 78 1.12 4.57 18.96
N GLN A 79 0.61 3.41 19.39
CA GLN A 79 1.27 2.56 20.37
C GLN A 79 2.39 1.74 19.72
N LEU A 80 2.15 1.19 18.52
CA LEU A 80 3.15 0.42 17.77
C LEU A 80 4.35 1.31 17.40
N LEU A 81 4.12 2.57 17.02
CA LEU A 81 5.17 3.54 16.70
C LEU A 81 5.92 4.10 17.93
N ARG A 82 5.59 3.69 19.17
CA ARG A 82 6.42 3.99 20.34
C ARG A 82 7.67 3.12 20.42
N ASP A 83 7.65 1.94 19.80
CA ASP A 83 8.85 1.12 19.65
C ASP A 83 9.77 1.78 18.61
N LYS A 84 10.99 2.11 19.04
CA LYS A 84 11.97 2.83 18.22
C LYS A 84 12.36 2.08 16.95
N GLU A 85 12.41 0.75 17.00
CA GLU A 85 12.78 -0.06 15.83
C GLU A 85 11.64 -0.13 14.83
N ILE A 86 10.39 -0.25 15.30
CA ILE A 86 9.21 -0.15 14.42
C ILE A 86 9.14 1.24 13.80
N ARG A 87 9.35 2.29 14.61
CA ARG A 87 9.33 3.67 14.13
C ARG A 87 10.41 3.91 13.07
N LYS A 88 11.65 3.49 13.34
CA LYS A 88 12.76 3.60 12.39
C LYS A 88 12.44 2.89 11.08
N ALA A 89 12.01 1.61 11.13
CA ALA A 89 11.65 0.87 9.93
C ALA A 89 10.46 1.49 9.18
N TYR A 90 9.51 2.09 9.91
CA TYR A 90 8.39 2.81 9.30
C TYR A 90 8.87 4.08 8.59
N ASP A 91 9.72 4.88 9.21
CA ASP A 91 10.26 6.12 8.67
C ASP A 91 11.19 5.86 7.47
N GLU A 92 12.03 4.82 7.52
CA GLU A 92 12.91 4.40 6.42
C GLU A 92 12.15 4.03 5.14
N LEU A 93 10.93 3.49 5.28
CA LEU A 93 10.03 3.20 4.14
C LEU A 93 9.30 4.44 3.60
N GLY A 94 9.50 5.61 4.22
CA GLY A 94 8.79 6.85 3.92
C GLY A 94 8.90 7.29 2.46
N PRO A 95 10.12 7.45 1.92
CA PRO A 95 10.30 7.92 0.54
C PRO A 95 9.63 7.00 -0.50
N GLU A 96 9.80 5.68 -0.38
CA GLU A 96 9.16 4.73 -1.30
C GLU A 96 7.64 4.76 -1.15
N PHE A 97 7.15 4.89 0.08
CA PHE A 97 5.73 4.99 0.36
C PHE A 97 5.10 6.22 -0.26
N GLU A 98 5.72 7.38 -0.10
CA GLU A 98 5.25 8.65 -0.66
C GLU A 98 5.18 8.56 -2.19
N LEU A 99 6.21 8.00 -2.82
CA LEU A 99 6.22 7.76 -4.26
C LEU A 99 5.06 6.86 -4.70
N ILE A 100 4.85 5.74 -4.00
CA ILE A 100 3.76 4.79 -4.28
C ILE A 100 2.40 5.47 -4.12
N GLN A 101 2.20 6.23 -3.05
CA GLN A 101 0.95 6.95 -2.78
C GLN A 101 0.66 7.94 -3.91
N MET A 102 1.64 8.73 -4.34
CA MET A 102 1.48 9.69 -5.45
C MET A 102 1.11 9.00 -6.77
N ILE A 103 1.74 7.86 -7.07
CA ILE A 103 1.44 7.09 -8.29
C ILE A 103 0.01 6.54 -8.24
N ILE A 104 -0.37 5.89 -7.14
CA ILE A 104 -1.73 5.32 -6.97
C ILE A 104 -2.77 6.44 -7.05
N GLU A 105 -2.53 7.56 -6.37
CA GLU A 105 -3.44 8.70 -6.36
C GLU A 105 -3.66 9.26 -7.76
N LYS A 106 -2.59 9.55 -8.50
CA LYS A 106 -2.70 10.06 -9.89
C LYS A 106 -3.39 9.04 -10.80
N ARG A 107 -3.08 7.76 -10.63
CA ARG A 107 -3.72 6.69 -11.41
C ARG A 107 -5.23 6.63 -11.14
N ILE A 108 -5.65 6.64 -9.88
CA ILE A 108 -7.08 6.64 -9.48
C ILE A 108 -7.78 7.92 -9.96
N LYS A 109 -7.15 9.09 -9.85
CA LYS A 109 -7.70 10.35 -10.35
C LYS A 109 -7.96 10.36 -11.86
N GLN A 110 -7.18 9.58 -12.61
CA GLN A 110 -7.38 9.37 -14.05
C GLN A 110 -8.29 8.17 -14.37
N ASN A 111 -8.88 7.52 -13.36
CA ASN A 111 -9.68 6.30 -13.50
C ASN A 111 -8.94 5.15 -14.21
N LEU A 112 -7.60 5.08 -14.07
CA LEU A 112 -6.80 4.05 -14.70
C LEU A 112 -6.67 2.82 -13.80
N THR A 113 -6.81 1.64 -14.39
CA THR A 113 -6.35 0.38 -13.82
C THR A 113 -4.83 0.24 -13.97
N GLN A 114 -4.26 -0.73 -13.27
CA GLN A 114 -2.83 -1.03 -13.43
C GLN A 114 -2.49 -1.54 -14.83
N SER A 115 -3.41 -2.27 -15.47
CA SER A 115 -3.24 -2.76 -16.84
C SER A 115 -3.24 -1.62 -17.83
N GLU A 116 -4.19 -0.69 -17.72
CA GLU A 116 -4.27 0.46 -18.62
C GLU A 116 -3.06 1.40 -18.45
N LEU A 117 -2.57 1.61 -17.21
CA LEU A 117 -1.31 2.33 -17.00
C LEU A 117 -0.12 1.59 -17.63
N ALA A 118 -0.08 0.26 -17.53
CA ALA A 118 0.97 -0.53 -18.15
C ALA A 118 0.95 -0.44 -19.68
N GLU A 119 -0.23 -0.48 -20.28
CA GLU A 119 -0.44 -0.30 -21.73
C GLU A 119 0.03 1.08 -22.19
N LYS A 120 -0.36 2.15 -21.47
CA LYS A 120 0.15 3.52 -21.73
C LYS A 120 1.67 3.62 -21.68
N LEU A 121 2.31 2.80 -20.86
CA LEU A 121 3.77 2.78 -20.68
C LEU A 121 4.51 1.81 -21.61
N GLY A 122 3.79 0.99 -22.38
CA GLY A 122 4.38 -0.10 -23.15
C GLY A 122 5.09 -1.14 -22.27
N THR A 123 4.51 -1.46 -21.11
CA THR A 123 5.06 -2.43 -20.15
C THR A 123 4.02 -3.46 -19.71
N LYS A 124 4.42 -4.41 -18.87
CA LYS A 124 3.51 -5.43 -18.32
C LYS A 124 2.82 -4.92 -17.06
N GLN A 125 1.55 -5.30 -16.84
CA GLN A 125 0.83 -5.00 -15.58
C GLN A 125 1.62 -5.45 -14.34
N SER A 126 2.39 -6.53 -14.43
CA SER A 126 3.26 -7.00 -13.34
C SER A 126 4.38 -6.01 -12.97
N ALA A 127 4.83 -5.15 -13.89
CA ALA A 127 5.77 -4.07 -13.59
C ALA A 127 5.11 -2.98 -12.73
N ILE A 128 3.91 -2.53 -13.11
CA ILE A 128 3.11 -1.55 -12.34
C ILE A 128 2.73 -2.13 -10.98
N SER A 129 2.32 -3.39 -10.94
CA SER A 129 2.04 -4.09 -9.69
C SER A 129 3.26 -4.18 -8.77
N ARG A 130 4.47 -4.38 -9.32
CA ARG A 130 5.69 -4.40 -8.51
C ARG A 130 6.07 -3.00 -8.01
N LEU A 131 5.88 -1.97 -8.84
CA LEU A 131 6.11 -0.57 -8.49
C LEU A 131 5.20 -0.15 -7.34
N GLU A 132 3.89 -0.32 -7.48
CA GLU A 132 2.90 0.09 -6.47
C GLU A 132 2.98 -0.75 -5.18
N ARG A 133 3.63 -1.92 -5.20
CA ARG A 133 3.91 -2.71 -3.98
C ARG A 133 5.19 -2.32 -3.26
N GLY A 134 6.04 -1.47 -3.85
CA GLY A 134 7.39 -1.24 -3.34
C GLY A 134 8.25 -2.51 -3.37
N ALA A 135 8.01 -3.40 -4.34
CA ALA A 135 8.65 -4.70 -4.41
C ALA A 135 10.07 -4.67 -5.04
N TYR A 136 10.50 -3.52 -5.57
CA TYR A 136 11.83 -3.31 -6.13
C TYR A 136 12.13 -1.82 -6.25
N ASN A 137 13.41 -1.48 -6.41
CA ASN A 137 13.88 -0.12 -6.67
C ASN A 137 13.75 0.20 -8.17
N PRO A 138 12.77 1.02 -8.61
CA PRO A 138 12.61 1.38 -10.00
C PRO A 138 13.71 2.33 -10.48
N THR A 139 14.11 2.23 -11.75
CA THR A 139 15.07 3.18 -12.31
C THR A 139 14.42 4.56 -12.49
N LEU A 140 15.21 5.63 -12.38
CA LEU A 140 14.73 6.99 -12.67
C LEU A 140 14.13 7.13 -14.08
N ALA A 141 14.66 6.38 -15.05
CA ALA A 141 14.11 6.35 -16.41
C ALA A 141 12.69 5.77 -16.44
N PHE A 142 12.43 4.70 -15.68
CA PHE A 142 11.10 4.13 -15.58
C PHE A 142 10.15 5.09 -14.85
N LEU A 143 10.59 5.66 -13.72
CA LEU A 143 9.79 6.64 -12.98
C LEU A 143 9.41 7.84 -13.86
N ARG A 144 10.34 8.39 -14.64
CA ARG A 144 10.05 9.50 -15.56
C ARG A 144 8.98 9.14 -16.59
N LYS A 145 9.05 7.93 -17.17
CA LYS A 145 8.00 7.44 -18.07
C LYS A 145 6.67 7.35 -17.34
N THR A 146 6.64 6.78 -16.13
CA THR A 146 5.44 6.67 -15.30
C THR A 146 4.84 8.05 -14.99
N ALA A 147 5.66 9.02 -14.59
CA ALA A 147 5.22 10.38 -14.33
C ALA A 147 4.59 11.02 -15.57
N ASN A 148 5.26 10.95 -16.73
CA ASN A 148 4.75 11.49 -17.99
C ASN A 148 3.40 10.84 -18.38
N ALA A 149 3.27 9.51 -18.26
CA ALA A 149 2.01 8.81 -18.55
C ALA A 149 0.87 9.21 -17.60
N LEU A 150 1.20 9.69 -16.41
CA LEU A 150 0.28 10.20 -15.40
C LEU A 150 0.14 11.74 -15.44
N GLY A 151 0.65 12.41 -16.48
CA GLY A 151 0.60 13.88 -16.59
C GLY A 151 1.28 14.57 -15.41
N ALA A 152 2.46 14.09 -15.03
CA ALA A 152 3.25 14.55 -13.91
C ALA A 152 4.72 14.69 -14.30
N GLU A 153 5.46 15.43 -13.48
CA GLU A 153 6.90 15.59 -13.61
C GLU A 153 7.59 15.09 -12.34
N ILE A 154 8.86 14.68 -12.49
CA ILE A 154 9.69 14.24 -11.37
C ILE A 154 10.62 15.37 -10.97
N HIS A 155 10.51 15.80 -9.72
CA HIS A 155 11.47 16.66 -9.05
C HIS A 155 12.13 15.89 -7.92
N ILE A 156 13.47 15.92 -7.88
CA ILE A 156 14.27 15.30 -6.81
C ILE A 156 15.05 16.41 -6.15
N SER A 157 14.96 16.46 -4.82
CA SER A 157 15.71 17.41 -4.00
C SER A 157 16.34 16.68 -2.83
N PHE A 158 17.44 17.22 -2.33
CA PHE A 158 18.08 16.78 -1.09
C PHE A 158 17.77 17.84 -0.04
N SER A 159 17.30 17.40 1.13
CA SER A 159 16.94 18.26 2.26
C SER A 159 17.59 17.76 3.53
#